data_AF-A0A6B3CZP8-F1
#
_entry.id   AF-A0A6B3CZP8-F1
#
_cell.length_a   1.000
_cell.length_b   1.000
_cell.length_c   1.000
_cell.angle_alpha   90.00
_cell.angle_beta   90.00
_cell.angle_gamma   90.00
#
_symmetry.space_group_name_H-M   'P 1'
#
loop_
_entity.id
_entity.type
_entity.pdbx_description
1 polymer ?
#
loop_
_entity_poly.entity_id
_entity_poly.type
_entity_poly.pdbx_seq_one_letter_code
_entity_poly.pdbx_strand_id
1 'polypeptide(L)'
;AAVLGGRTPAESCELHAAVDEFASWAARAADLGAPAQLARCRALLAPASEADARYAEALAHHERAGGDFEQARTRLLYGQWLRRRRRTREARGPLRDAL
;
A
#
# COMPACT_ATOMS: atom_id res chain seq x y z
N ALA A 1 15.14 -4.00 0.91
CA ALA A 1 14.79 -2.58 1.09
C ALA A 1 13.28 -2.43 1.03
N ALA A 2 12.66 -1.82 2.05
CA ALA A 2 11.23 -1.53 2.08
C ALA A 2 10.83 -0.51 0.99
N VAL A 3 9.53 -0.36 0.74
CA VAL A 3 9.03 0.55 -0.31
C VAL A 3 9.38 2.01 -0.02
N LEU A 4 9.40 2.38 1.25
CA LEU A 4 9.93 3.64 1.77
C LEU A 4 11.36 3.39 2.27
N GLY A 5 12.35 3.80 1.48
CA GLY A 5 13.75 3.77 1.88
C GLY A 5 14.11 4.92 2.83
N GLY A 6 15.28 4.82 3.49
CA GLY A 6 15.89 5.94 4.22
C GLY A 6 15.47 6.13 5.68
N ARG A 7 14.76 5.16 6.29
CA ARG A 7 14.38 5.24 7.71
C ARG A 7 15.35 4.53 8.65
N THR A 8 15.42 5.03 9.87
CA THR A 8 16.10 4.39 10.99
C THR A 8 15.31 3.17 11.50
N PRO A 9 15.96 2.25 12.24
CA PRO A 9 15.26 1.13 12.88
C PRO A 9 14.17 1.57 13.87
N ALA A 10 14.41 2.65 14.62
CA ALA A 10 13.46 3.18 15.60
C ALA A 10 12.16 3.69 14.92
N GLU A 11 12.30 4.53 13.90
CA GLU A 11 11.16 5.00 13.08
C GLU A 11 10.41 3.83 12.42
N SER A 12 11.14 2.76 12.06
CA SER A 12 10.52 1.57 11.49
C SER A 12 9.64 0.85 12.51
N CYS A 13 10.08 0.69 13.76
CA CYS A 13 9.25 0.11 14.83
C CYS A 13 8.00 0.95 15.11
N GLU A 14 8.14 2.27 15.22
CA GLU A 14 7.01 3.17 15.47
C GLU A 14 5.94 3.08 14.37
N LEU A 15 6.36 2.98 13.11
CA LEU A 15 5.43 2.82 11.98
C LEU A 15 4.72 1.47 11.98
N HIS A 16 5.41 0.39 12.35
CA HIS A 16 4.75 -0.92 12.47
C HIS A 16 3.70 -0.88 13.59
N ALA A 17 4.03 -0.29 14.74
CA ALA A 17 3.08 -0.12 15.84
C ALA A 17 1.84 0.70 15.43
N ALA A 18 2.04 1.81 14.71
CA ALA A 18 0.93 2.62 14.20
C ALA A 18 0.04 1.85 13.20
N VAL A 19 0.65 1.00 12.34
CA VAL A 19 -0.11 0.15 11.42
C VAL A 19 -0.88 -0.96 12.15
N ASP A 20 -0.34 -1.50 13.24
CA ASP A 20 -1.01 -2.50 14.07
C ASP A 20 -2.19 -1.89 14.86
N GLU A 21 -2.04 -0.67 15.36
CA GLU A 21 -3.14 0.10 15.96
C GLU A 21 -4.24 0.35 14.92
N PHE A 22 -3.87 0.78 13.71
CA PHE A 22 -4.82 0.97 12.63
C PHE A 22 -5.52 -0.34 12.23
N ALA A 23 -4.80 -1.46 12.24
CA ALA A 23 -5.39 -2.79 12.02
C ALA A 23 -6.44 -3.14 13.07
N SER A 24 -6.14 -2.85 14.34
CA SER A 24 -7.04 -3.09 15.47
C SER A 24 -8.33 -2.26 15.37
N TRP A 25 -8.20 -1.00 14.94
CA TRP A 25 -9.35 -0.14 14.66
C TRP A 25 -10.15 -0.62 13.45
N ALA A 26 -9.48 -0.91 12.33
CA ALA A 26 -10.12 -1.32 11.07
C ALA A 26 -10.92 -2.62 11.22
N ALA A 27 -10.47 -3.55 12.07
CA ALA A 27 -11.20 -4.78 12.38
C ALA A 27 -12.52 -4.56 13.12
N ARG A 28 -12.71 -3.38 13.75
CA ARG A 28 -13.90 -3.01 14.53
C ARG A 28 -14.77 -1.99 13.81
N ALA A 29 -14.21 -1.28 12.83
CA ALA A 29 -14.94 -0.31 12.03
C ALA A 29 -15.79 -0.99 10.95
N ALA A 30 -17.01 -0.51 10.73
CA ALA A 30 -17.85 -0.94 9.61
C ALA A 30 -17.48 -0.23 8.29
N ASP A 31 -16.21 0.18 8.14
CA ASP A 31 -15.72 0.92 6.98
C ASP A 31 -15.13 -0.04 5.94
N LEU A 32 -15.76 -0.11 4.77
CA LEU A 32 -15.31 -0.95 3.65
C LEU A 32 -13.96 -0.49 3.07
N GLY A 33 -13.60 0.79 3.22
CA GLY A 33 -12.33 1.36 2.74
C GLY A 33 -11.15 1.08 3.66
N ALA A 34 -11.39 0.80 4.95
CA ALA A 34 -10.33 0.61 5.94
C ALA A 34 -9.40 -0.58 5.61
N PRO A 35 -9.89 -1.77 5.19
CA PRO A 35 -9.02 -2.86 4.75
C PRO A 35 -8.10 -2.48 3.59
N ALA A 36 -8.60 -1.69 2.63
CA ALA A 36 -7.82 -1.27 1.46
C ALA A 36 -6.67 -0.34 1.85
N GLN A 37 -6.96 0.64 2.71
CA GLN A 37 -5.95 1.56 3.24
C GLN A 37 -4.93 0.83 4.11
N LEU A 38 -5.37 -0.13 4.93
CA LEU A 38 -4.49 -0.93 5.80
C LEU A 38 -3.53 -1.79 4.98
N ALA A 39 -4.03 -2.46 3.94
CA ALA A 39 -3.21 -3.24 3.02
C ALA A 39 -2.16 -2.37 2.31
N ARG A 40 -2.52 -1.14 1.89
CA ARG A 40 -1.54 -0.16 1.36
C ARG A 40 -0.47 0.21 2.38
N CYS A 41 -0.85 0.50 3.63
CA CYS A 41 0.11 0.82 4.69
C CYS A 41 1.08 -0.35 4.92
N ARG A 42 0.57 -1.59 4.96
CA ARG A 42 1.39 -2.80 5.04
C ARG A 42 2.31 -2.95 3.84
N ALA A 43 1.86 -2.62 2.62
CA ALA A 43 2.71 -2.63 1.43
C ALA A 43 3.87 -1.64 1.55
N LEU A 44 3.63 -0.45 2.10
CA LEU A 44 4.67 0.59 2.27
C LEU A 44 5.79 0.18 3.25
N LEU A 45 5.46 -0.63 4.26
CA LEU A 45 6.39 -1.13 5.27
C LEU A 45 7.02 -2.48 4.88
N ALA A 46 6.36 -3.23 3.98
CA ALA A 46 6.79 -4.57 3.60
C ALA A 46 8.19 -4.60 2.97
N PRO A 47 8.94 -5.71 3.15
CA PRO A 47 10.13 -5.96 2.36
C PRO A 47 9.76 -6.07 0.87
N ALA A 48 10.72 -5.78 0.00
CA ALA A 48 10.50 -5.80 -1.45
C ALA A 48 9.98 -7.14 -2.00
N SER A 49 10.22 -8.26 -1.30
CA SER A 49 9.69 -9.59 -1.64
C SER A 49 8.18 -9.71 -1.45
N GLU A 50 7.59 -8.93 -0.53
CA GLU A 50 6.17 -9.00 -0.18
C GLU A 50 5.36 -7.80 -0.68
N ALA A 51 6.03 -6.67 -0.95
CA ALA A 51 5.37 -5.43 -1.33
C ALA A 51 4.44 -5.58 -2.55
N ASP A 52 4.82 -6.39 -3.54
CA ASP A 52 4.01 -6.65 -4.74
C ASP A 52 2.63 -7.25 -4.39
N ALA A 53 2.64 -8.32 -3.61
CA ALA A 53 1.44 -9.02 -3.18
C ALA A 53 0.55 -8.13 -2.31
N ARG A 54 1.16 -7.32 -1.43
CA ARG A 54 0.42 -6.39 -0.56
C ARG A 54 -0.22 -5.24 -1.34
N TYR A 55 0.42 -4.75 -2.40
CA TYR A 55 -0.20 -3.79 -3.30
C TYR A 55 -1.35 -4.40 -4.08
N ALA A 56 -1.20 -5.62 -4.57
CA ALA A 56 -2.29 -6.34 -5.25
C ALA A 56 -3.50 -6.56 -4.32
N GLU A 57 -3.26 -6.95 -3.07
CA GLU A 57 -4.29 -7.09 -2.02
C GLU A 57 -5.02 -5.76 -1.79
N ALA A 58 -4.28 -4.66 -1.63
CA ALA A 58 -4.86 -3.33 -1.44
C ALA A 58 -5.77 -2.92 -2.60
N LEU A 59 -5.34 -3.16 -3.85
CA LEU A 59 -6.14 -2.86 -5.04
C LEU A 59 -7.42 -3.70 -5.08
N ALA A 60 -7.34 -4.99 -4.75
CA ALA A 60 -8.51 -5.86 -4.69
C ALA A 60 -9.52 -5.41 -3.61
N HIS A 61 -9.05 -4.85 -2.49
CA HIS A 61 -9.95 -4.26 -1.49
C HIS A 61 -10.58 -2.96 -1.99
N HIS A 62 -9.82 -2.07 -2.66
CA HIS A 62 -10.36 -0.84 -3.24
C HIS A 62 -11.44 -1.10 -4.30
N GLU A 63 -11.28 -2.12 -5.13
CA GLU A 63 -12.29 -2.52 -6.11
C GLU A 63 -13.64 -2.89 -5.47
N ARG A 64 -13.62 -3.41 -4.23
CA ARG A 64 -14.83 -3.77 -3.47
C ARG A 64 -15.39 -2.59 -2.66
N ALA A 65 -14.53 -1.72 -2.16
CA ALA A 65 -14.89 -0.61 -1.29
C ALA A 65 -15.38 0.64 -2.04
N GLY A 66 -14.95 0.81 -3.29
CA GLY A 66 -15.10 2.05 -4.04
C GLY A 66 -14.12 3.14 -3.56
N GLY A 67 -14.32 4.37 -4.06
CA GLY A 67 -13.47 5.51 -3.72
C GLY A 67 -12.27 5.63 -4.66
N ASP A 68 -12.51 6.22 -5.83
CA ASP A 68 -11.53 6.35 -6.92
C ASP A 68 -10.24 7.03 -6.47
N PHE A 69 -10.34 8.02 -5.57
CA PHE A 69 -9.18 8.75 -5.07
C PHE A 69 -8.22 7.87 -4.26
N GLU A 70 -8.72 7.10 -3.29
CA GLU A 70 -7.86 6.23 -2.48
C GLU A 70 -7.31 5.06 -3.30
N GLN A 71 -8.10 4.54 -4.26
CA GLN A 71 -7.60 3.56 -5.23
C GLN A 71 -6.48 4.13 -6.09
N ALA A 72 -6.66 5.33 -6.65
CA ALA A 72 -5.65 6.03 -7.45
C ALA A 72 -4.37 6.26 -6.65
N ARG A 73 -4.47 6.64 -5.38
CA ARG A 73 -3.31 6.80 -4.49
C ARG A 73 -2.56 5.48 -4.29
N THR A 74 -3.25 4.36 -4.11
CA THR A 74 -2.64 3.03 -4.04
C THR A 74 -1.95 2.66 -5.35
N ARG A 75 -2.60 2.87 -6.50
CA ARG A 75 -2.04 2.62 -7.83
C ARG A 75 -0.79 3.46 -8.11
N LEU A 76 -0.80 4.74 -7.75
CA LEU A 76 0.35 5.64 -7.89
C LEU A 76 1.56 5.12 -7.13
N LEU A 77 1.39 4.78 -5.85
CA LEU A 77 2.46 4.26 -5.00
C LEU A 77 3.01 2.94 -5.54
N TYR A 78 2.12 2.04 -5.97
CA TYR A 78 2.51 0.75 -6.56
C TYR A 78 3.33 0.94 -7.85
N GLY A 79 2.84 1.78 -8.76
CA GLY A 79 3.53 2.12 -9.99
C GLY A 79 4.91 2.76 -9.77
N GLN A 80 5.02 3.68 -8.81
CA GLN A 80 6.30 4.29 -8.42
C GLN A 80 7.27 3.25 -7.85
N TRP A 81 6.79 2.33 -7.00
CA TRP A 81 7.60 1.25 -6.47
C TRP A 81 8.09 0.30 -7.57
N LEU A 82 7.22 -0.09 -8.51
CA LEU A 82 7.58 -0.91 -9.67
C LEU A 82 8.68 -0.27 -10.51
N ARG A 83 8.61 1.06 -10.74
CA ARG A 83 9.69 1.81 -11.41
C ARG A 83 11.01 1.72 -10.66
N ARG A 84 11.01 1.89 -9.33
CA ARG A 84 12.23 1.75 -8.50
C ARG A 84 12.82 0.33 -8.59
N ARG A 85 11.97 -0.69 -8.82
CA ARG A 85 12.38 -2.09 -9.03
C ARG A 85 12.73 -2.44 -10.48
N ARG A 86 12.83 -1.44 -11.38
CA ARG A 86 13.09 -1.61 -12.83
C ARG A 86 12.02 -2.42 -13.58
N ARG A 87 10.81 -2.55 -13.01
CA ARG A 87 9.63 -3.21 -13.62
C ARG A 87 8.78 -2.22 -14.41
N THR A 88 9.40 -1.50 -15.35
CA THR A 88 8.77 -0.36 -16.05
C THR A 88 7.53 -0.75 -16.84
N ARG A 89 7.50 -1.94 -17.46
CA ARG A 89 6.34 -2.41 -18.23
C ARG A 89 5.11 -2.57 -17.35
N GLU A 90 5.27 -3.16 -16.18
CA GLU A 90 4.20 -3.41 -15.22
C GLU A 90 3.73 -2.12 -14.55
N ALA A 91 4.64 -1.15 -14.35
CA ALA A 91 4.30 0.14 -13.77
C ALA A 91 3.33 0.99 -14.63
N ARG A 92 3.28 0.76 -15.95
CA ARG A 92 2.49 1.61 -16.87
C ARG A 92 1.00 1.59 -16.56
N GLY A 93 0.43 0.42 -16.28
CA GLY A 93 -0.99 0.27 -15.96
C GLY A 93 -1.37 1.05 -14.70
N PRO A 94 -0.79 0.73 -13.53
CA PRO A 94 -1.07 1.45 -12.28
C PRO A 94 -0.82 2.96 -12.38
N LEU A 95 0.23 3.42 -13.06
CA LEU A 95 0.50 4.85 -13.18
C LEU A 95 -0.52 5.59 -14.06
N ARG A 96 -1.00 4.94 -15.12
CA ARG A 96 -2.04 5.52 -15.99
C ARG A 96 -3.38 5.56 -15.27
N ASP A 97 -3.73 4.47 -14.59
CA ASP A 97 -5.04 4.30 -13.93
C ASP A 97 -5.11 5.03 -12.56
N ALA A 98 -4.08 5.81 -12.23
CA ALA A 98 -4.00 6.69 -11.06
C ALA A 98 -4.31 8.17 -11.35
N LEU A 99 -4.57 8.51 -12.62
CA LEU A 99 -4.96 9.84 -13.10
C LEU A 99 -6.46 9.87 -13.39
#